data_AF-A0AAW4JHB7-F1
#
_entry.id   AF-A0AAW4JHB7-F1
#
_cell.length_a   1.000
_cell.length_b   1.000
_cell.length_c   1.000
_cell.angle_alpha   90.00
_cell.angle_beta   90.00
_cell.angle_gamma   90.00
#
_symmetry.space_group_name_H-M   'P 1'
#
loop_
_entity.id
_entity.type
_entity.pdbx_description
1 polymer ?
#
loop_
_entity_poly.entity_id
_entity_poly.type
_entity_poly.pdbx_seq_one_letter_code
_entity_poly.pdbx_strand_id
1 'polypeptide(L)'
;MNGDQLREALRDEMLGVTAPPQLSTDGMLRSARRARNKRRAVRACAGSATAVLAVAGVAGVVALSTPDGGDRRPPAALPQAAPPPSSDGSAEPMPTGPDGLPQEDRTARAGSRYDQAALLLDRLVTVVPAGYTAERTVSSETGKETLGTHQADFTGRAGGVELWSYLASVDVTKGTWRGRLLTEVHTPGNLLPTEPCALAREFWGMGGECQPTTVGEATVGVVVRPGSDDRFDQWAAYRHPDGVVVFVAQGAYDRQAPASPLPFTARQLAALAVDERLHLR
;
A
#
# COMPACT_ATOMS: atom_id res chain seq x y z
N MET A 1 -45.23 42.94 5.60
CA MET A 1 -44.64 42.47 4.33
C MET A 1 -45.77 41.98 3.45
N ASN A 2 -45.86 42.49 2.22
CA ASN A 2 -46.92 42.11 1.26
C ASN A 2 -46.40 41.05 0.28
N GLY A 3 -47.31 40.27 -0.31
CA GLY A 3 -46.99 39.11 -1.16
C GLY A 3 -46.13 39.42 -2.38
N ASP A 4 -46.17 40.64 -2.88
CA ASP A 4 -45.34 41.07 -4.02
C ASP A 4 -43.86 41.25 -3.62
N GLN A 5 -43.58 41.68 -2.39
CA GLN A 5 -42.20 41.76 -1.88
C GLN A 5 -41.60 40.37 -1.65
N LEU A 6 -42.41 39.38 -1.26
CA LEU A 6 -41.96 37.99 -1.10
C LEU A 6 -41.63 37.35 -2.45
N ARG A 7 -42.44 37.64 -3.48
CA ARG A 7 -42.20 37.15 -4.84
C ARG A 7 -40.96 37.76 -5.48
N GLU A 8 -40.69 39.04 -5.22
CA GLU A 8 -39.49 39.71 -5.73
C GLU A 8 -38.23 39.17 -5.03
N ALA A 9 -38.27 39.00 -3.70
CA ALA A 9 -37.16 38.42 -2.94
C ALA A 9 -36.83 36.97 -3.36
N LEU A 10 -37.85 36.15 -3.66
CA LEU A 10 -37.64 34.79 -4.16
C LEU A 10 -37.10 34.75 -5.60
N ARG A 11 -37.46 35.73 -6.45
CA ARG A 11 -36.88 35.85 -7.79
C ARG A 11 -35.42 36.29 -7.75
N ASP A 12 -35.08 37.21 -6.85
CA ASP A 12 -33.71 37.71 -6.68
C ASP A 12 -32.76 36.62 -6.17
N GLU A 13 -33.22 35.78 -5.22
CA GLU A 13 -32.48 34.60 -4.75
C GLU A 13 -32.29 33.53 -5.86
N MET A 14 -33.31 33.29 -6.69
CA MET A 14 -33.17 32.32 -7.79
C MET A 14 -32.23 32.81 -8.92
N LEU A 15 -32.01 34.12 -9.06
CA LEU A 15 -31.07 34.69 -10.01
C LEU A 15 -29.62 34.73 -9.48
N GLY A 16 -29.43 34.52 -8.18
CA GLY A 16 -28.11 34.38 -7.53
C GLY A 16 -27.47 32.99 -7.67
N VAL A 17 -28.18 32.01 -8.24
CA VAL A 17 -27.65 30.65 -8.44
C VAL A 17 -26.65 30.65 -9.59
N THR A 18 -25.38 30.79 -9.24
CA THR A 18 -24.27 30.57 -10.17
C THR A 18 -24.38 29.13 -10.68
N ALA A 19 -24.47 28.97 -12.01
CA ALA A 19 -24.53 27.65 -12.63
C ALA A 19 -23.36 26.79 -12.12
N PRO A 20 -23.59 25.52 -11.74
CA PRO A 20 -22.51 24.66 -11.29
C PRO A 20 -21.43 24.60 -12.39
N PRO A 21 -20.14 24.62 -12.01
CA PRO A 21 -19.06 24.63 -12.99
C PRO A 21 -19.24 23.44 -13.93
N GLN A 22 -19.23 23.74 -15.23
CA GLN A 22 -19.35 22.72 -16.27
C GLN A 22 -18.24 21.69 -16.06
N LEU A 23 -18.61 20.44 -15.78
CA LEU A 23 -17.67 19.35 -15.60
C LEU A 23 -16.91 19.16 -16.92
N SER A 24 -15.67 19.65 -16.99
CA SER A 24 -14.83 19.38 -18.17
C SER A 24 -14.53 17.88 -18.21
N THR A 25 -15.05 17.21 -19.23
CA THR A 25 -14.81 15.79 -19.50
C THR A 25 -13.32 15.51 -19.60
N ASP A 26 -12.54 16.45 -20.16
CA ASP A 26 -11.08 16.37 -20.24
C ASP A 26 -10.37 16.48 -18.89
N GLY A 27 -10.94 17.22 -17.93
CA GLY A 27 -10.46 17.30 -16.56
C GLY A 27 -10.71 16.01 -15.80
N MET A 28 -11.90 15.42 -15.95
CA MET A 28 -12.25 14.11 -15.40
C MET A 28 -11.41 12.97 -16.02
N LEU A 29 -11.18 13.00 -17.34
CA LEU A 29 -10.37 11.98 -18.01
C LEU A 29 -8.90 12.09 -17.60
N ARG A 30 -8.38 13.31 -17.38
CA ARG A 30 -7.03 13.51 -16.86
C ARG A 30 -6.90 13.08 -15.40
N SER A 31 -7.87 13.40 -14.54
CA SER A 31 -7.85 12.95 -13.14
C SER A 31 -8.00 11.42 -13.05
N ALA A 32 -8.87 10.82 -13.86
CA ALA A 32 -9.03 9.37 -13.97
C ALA A 32 -7.77 8.68 -14.52
N ARG A 33 -7.13 9.22 -15.57
CA ARG A 33 -5.86 8.69 -16.09
C ARG A 33 -4.73 8.82 -15.06
N ARG A 34 -4.66 9.93 -14.32
CA ARG A 34 -3.65 10.14 -13.27
C ARG A 34 -3.86 9.19 -12.08
N ALA A 35 -5.11 8.98 -11.67
CA ALA A 35 -5.47 8.01 -10.64
C ALA A 35 -5.16 6.57 -11.09
N ARG A 36 -5.46 6.22 -12.35
CA ARG A 36 -5.18 4.90 -12.94
C ARG A 36 -3.68 4.63 -13.08
N ASN A 37 -2.88 5.64 -13.44
CA ASN A 37 -1.43 5.52 -13.53
C ASN A 37 -0.78 5.37 -12.14
N LYS A 38 -1.26 6.09 -11.12
CA LYS A 38 -0.83 5.86 -9.73
C LYS A 38 -1.13 4.43 -9.26
N ARG A 39 -2.31 3.89 -9.60
CA ARG A 39 -2.69 2.51 -9.25
C ARG A 39 -1.88 1.45 -10.01
N ARG A 40 -1.44 1.72 -11.24
CA ARG A 40 -0.55 0.81 -11.99
C ARG A 40 0.86 0.75 -11.40
N ALA A 41 1.38 1.86 -10.85
CA ALA A 41 2.67 1.86 -10.17
C ALA A 41 2.65 0.98 -8.90
N VAL A 42 1.53 0.92 -8.18
CA VAL A 42 1.38 0.06 -6.99
C VAL A 42 1.22 -1.43 -7.35
N ARG A 43 0.64 -1.74 -8.52
CA ARG A 43 0.41 -3.13 -8.98
C ARG A 43 1.63 -3.83 -9.58
N ALA A 44 2.74 -3.13 -9.80
CA ALA A 44 3.93 -3.70 -10.44
C ALA A 44 4.82 -4.54 -9.51
N CYS A 45 4.55 -4.58 -8.20
CA CYS A 45 5.40 -5.31 -7.23
C CYS A 45 4.80 -6.64 -6.74
N ALA A 46 3.66 -7.09 -7.26
CA ALA A 46 3.07 -8.37 -6.89
C ALA A 46 3.18 -9.38 -8.03
N GLY A 47 4.31 -10.08 -8.10
CA GLY A 47 4.41 -11.28 -8.93
C GLY A 47 5.83 -11.69 -9.25
N SER A 48 6.35 -12.69 -8.53
CA SER A 48 7.17 -13.80 -9.07
C SER A 48 7.59 -14.74 -7.93
N ALA A 49 6.79 -15.77 -7.65
CA ALA A 49 7.27 -16.97 -6.98
C ALA A 49 7.43 -18.06 -8.04
N THR A 50 8.65 -18.26 -8.53
CA THR A 50 8.98 -19.36 -9.45
C THR A 50 9.20 -20.64 -8.66
N ALA A 51 8.30 -21.61 -8.82
CA ALA A 51 8.51 -22.97 -8.32
C ALA A 51 9.44 -23.73 -9.28
N VAL A 52 10.66 -24.06 -8.83
CA VAL A 52 11.54 -25.00 -9.55
C VAL A 52 11.16 -26.41 -9.11
N LEU A 53 10.34 -27.09 -9.91
CA LEU A 53 10.15 -28.53 -9.82
C LEU A 53 11.29 -29.23 -10.56
N ALA A 54 12.24 -29.78 -9.81
CA ALA A 54 13.19 -30.76 -10.32
C ALA A 54 12.48 -32.11 -10.45
N VAL A 55 12.28 -32.57 -11.69
CA VAL A 55 11.95 -33.97 -11.98
C VAL A 55 13.04 -34.53 -12.89
N ALA A 56 13.61 -35.63 -12.42
CA ALA A 56 14.68 -36.38 -13.04
C ALA A 56 14.22 -37.13 -14.30
N GLY A 57 15.14 -37.34 -15.25
CA GLY A 57 15.16 -38.57 -16.07
C GLY A 57 15.25 -38.42 -17.59
N VAL A 58 16.38 -38.92 -18.13
CA VAL A 58 16.52 -39.70 -19.38
C VAL A 58 16.86 -38.97 -20.71
N ALA A 59 18.17 -38.99 -21.00
CA ALA A 59 18.88 -39.44 -22.22
C ALA A 59 18.86 -38.71 -23.59
N GLY A 60 20.09 -38.51 -24.10
CA GLY A 60 20.50 -38.52 -25.52
C GLY A 60 20.36 -37.18 -26.27
N VAL A 61 21.25 -36.71 -27.16
CA VAL A 61 22.37 -37.31 -27.91
C VAL A 61 23.30 -36.17 -28.36
N VAL A 62 24.60 -36.46 -28.49
CA VAL A 62 25.69 -35.62 -29.01
C VAL A 62 25.55 -35.34 -30.51
N ALA A 63 25.89 -34.13 -30.98
CA ALA A 63 26.52 -33.93 -32.28
C ALA A 63 27.36 -32.63 -32.33
N LEU A 64 28.67 -32.81 -32.47
CA LEU A 64 29.68 -31.80 -32.82
C LEU A 64 29.59 -31.41 -34.30
N SER A 65 29.87 -30.16 -34.66
CA SER A 65 30.66 -29.75 -35.86
C SER A 65 30.68 -28.21 -36.03
N THR A 66 31.87 -27.62 -35.99
CA THR A 66 32.27 -26.36 -36.68
C THR A 66 33.15 -26.74 -37.88
N PRO A 67 33.62 -25.86 -38.79
CA PRO A 67 33.37 -24.41 -39.01
C PRO A 67 33.04 -24.06 -40.50
N ASP A 68 32.53 -22.87 -40.81
CA ASP A 68 33.16 -21.95 -41.79
C ASP A 68 32.44 -20.61 -41.89
N GLY A 69 33.17 -19.60 -42.37
CA GLY A 69 32.92 -18.17 -42.23
C GLY A 69 31.74 -17.57 -43.02
N GLY A 70 31.28 -16.42 -42.53
CA GLY A 70 30.31 -15.58 -43.23
C GLY A 70 29.70 -14.51 -42.32
N ASP A 71 30.15 -13.26 -42.47
CA ASP A 71 29.61 -12.06 -41.85
C ASP A 71 28.06 -12.03 -41.85
N ARG A 72 27.46 -12.10 -40.66
CA ARG A 72 26.08 -11.64 -40.43
C ARG A 72 25.97 -10.97 -39.07
N ARG A 73 25.73 -9.66 -39.12
CA ARG A 73 25.14 -8.82 -38.06
C ARG A 73 24.06 -9.59 -37.27
N PRO A 74 24.00 -9.49 -35.93
CA PRO A 74 22.86 -9.99 -35.18
C PRO A 74 21.59 -9.21 -35.60
N PRO A 75 20.49 -9.88 -35.94
CA PRO A 75 19.23 -9.19 -36.20
C PRO A 75 18.71 -8.56 -34.90
N ALA A 76 18.20 -7.33 -35.02
CA ALA A 76 17.55 -6.60 -33.96
C ALA A 76 16.46 -7.46 -33.29
N ALA A 77 16.37 -7.35 -31.96
CA ALA A 77 15.31 -7.97 -31.18
C ALA A 77 13.95 -7.54 -31.72
N LEU A 78 13.15 -8.52 -32.16
CA LEU A 78 11.74 -8.31 -32.48
C LEU A 78 11.00 -7.81 -31.22
N PRO A 79 10.05 -6.86 -31.35
CA PRO A 79 9.20 -6.47 -30.23
C PRO A 79 8.47 -7.71 -29.72
N GLN A 80 8.70 -8.10 -28.47
CA GLN A 80 7.89 -9.14 -27.83
C GLN A 80 6.45 -8.67 -27.82
N ALA A 81 5.58 -9.42 -28.50
CA ALA A 81 4.15 -9.27 -28.43
C ALA A 81 3.71 -9.38 -26.96
N ALA A 82 2.87 -8.44 -26.53
CA ALA A 82 2.22 -8.52 -25.22
C ALA A 82 1.49 -9.87 -25.11
N PRO A 83 1.57 -10.57 -23.97
CA PRO A 83 0.84 -11.82 -23.79
C PRO A 83 -0.67 -11.55 -23.94
N PRO A 84 -1.41 -12.44 -24.63
CA PRO A 84 -2.86 -12.29 -24.75
C PRO A 84 -3.51 -12.34 -23.36
N PRO A 85 -4.66 -11.68 -23.16
CA PRO A 85 -5.38 -11.74 -21.89
C PRO A 85 -5.74 -13.20 -21.59
N SER A 86 -5.31 -13.70 -20.43
CA SER A 86 -5.59 -15.05 -19.96
C SER A 86 -7.10 -15.22 -19.81
N SER A 87 -7.70 -15.98 -20.72
CA SER A 87 -9.06 -16.51 -20.60
C SER A 87 -8.99 -17.87 -19.92
N ASP A 88 -8.69 -17.91 -18.63
CA ASP A 88 -8.82 -19.12 -17.81
C ASP A 88 -9.67 -18.80 -16.59
N GLY A 89 -10.76 -19.54 -16.43
CA GLY A 89 -11.72 -19.44 -15.31
C GLY A 89 -11.18 -19.95 -13.97
N SER A 90 -9.90 -19.68 -13.67
CA SER A 90 -9.20 -20.07 -12.44
C SER A 90 -9.01 -18.91 -11.45
N ALA A 91 -9.64 -17.76 -11.71
CA ALA A 91 -9.60 -16.64 -10.79
C ALA A 91 -10.29 -17.04 -9.47
N GLU A 92 -9.54 -16.95 -8.37
CA GLU A 92 -10.07 -17.16 -7.04
C GLU A 92 -11.33 -16.28 -6.83
N PRO A 93 -12.45 -16.82 -6.33
CA PRO A 93 -13.68 -16.05 -6.16
C PRO A 93 -13.44 -14.82 -5.29
N MET A 94 -13.91 -13.66 -5.75
CA MET A 94 -13.81 -12.43 -4.96
C MET A 94 -14.69 -12.52 -3.71
N PRO A 95 -14.25 -11.96 -2.56
CA PRO A 95 -15.11 -11.83 -1.40
C PRO A 95 -16.36 -11.04 -1.73
N THR A 96 -17.43 -11.29 -0.98
CA THR A 96 -18.71 -10.62 -1.14
C THR A 96 -18.71 -9.28 -0.41
N GLY A 97 -19.17 -8.23 -1.09
CA GLY A 97 -19.38 -6.91 -0.51
C GLY A 97 -20.63 -6.85 0.38
N PRO A 98 -20.88 -5.71 1.03
CA PRO A 98 -22.05 -5.52 1.90
C PRO A 98 -23.38 -5.55 1.14
N ASP A 99 -23.36 -5.41 -0.19
CA ASP A 99 -24.50 -5.54 -1.09
C ASP A 99 -24.84 -7.00 -1.44
N GLY A 100 -24.06 -7.96 -0.91
CA GLY A 100 -24.25 -9.39 -1.22
C GLY A 100 -23.69 -9.81 -2.58
N LEU A 101 -23.02 -8.91 -3.31
CA LEU A 101 -22.40 -9.19 -4.60
C LEU A 101 -20.89 -9.38 -4.47
N PRO A 102 -20.24 -10.20 -5.31
CA PRO A 102 -18.78 -10.27 -5.35
C PRO A 102 -18.16 -8.89 -5.62
N GLN A 103 -17.06 -8.55 -4.92
CA GLN A 103 -16.34 -7.31 -5.16
C GLN A 103 -15.78 -7.22 -6.58
N GLU A 104 -15.76 -6.01 -7.16
CA GLU A 104 -15.19 -5.73 -8.48
C GLU A 104 -13.66 -5.84 -8.51
N ASP A 105 -13.00 -5.51 -7.38
CA ASP A 105 -11.56 -5.58 -7.22
C ASP A 105 -11.17 -6.02 -5.80
N ARG A 106 -9.87 -6.23 -5.57
CA ARG A 106 -9.35 -6.78 -4.30
C ARG A 106 -9.54 -5.85 -3.11
N THR A 107 -9.90 -4.58 -3.35
CA THR A 107 -10.06 -3.56 -2.32
C THR A 107 -11.50 -3.56 -1.79
N ALA A 108 -11.68 -3.71 -0.49
CA ALA A 108 -12.97 -3.46 0.14
C ALA A 108 -13.23 -1.95 0.17
N ARG A 109 -14.34 -1.52 -0.43
CA ARG A 109 -14.75 -0.10 -0.48
C ARG A 109 -15.84 0.28 0.53
N ALA A 110 -16.43 -0.71 1.20
CA ALA A 110 -17.47 -0.56 2.21
C ALA A 110 -17.55 -1.85 3.06
N GLY A 111 -18.27 -1.79 4.18
CA GLY A 111 -18.48 -2.92 5.09
C GLY A 111 -17.33 -3.12 6.09
N SER A 112 -17.39 -4.21 6.85
CA SER A 112 -16.53 -4.42 8.03
C SER A 112 -15.03 -4.39 7.73
N ARG A 113 -14.61 -4.87 6.56
CA ARG A 113 -13.19 -4.84 6.13
C ARG A 113 -12.71 -3.42 5.89
N TYR A 114 -13.53 -2.60 5.23
CA TYR A 114 -13.26 -1.18 5.06
C TYR A 114 -13.21 -0.46 6.41
N ASP A 115 -14.17 -0.74 7.29
CA ASP A 115 -14.24 -0.15 8.64
C ASP A 115 -13.02 -0.52 9.50
N GLN A 116 -12.50 -1.75 9.37
CA GLN A 116 -11.26 -2.16 10.05
C GLN A 116 -10.04 -1.36 9.58
N ALA A 117 -9.90 -1.08 8.28
CA ALA A 117 -8.83 -0.20 7.78
C ALA A 117 -9.00 1.24 8.27
N ALA A 118 -10.23 1.75 8.33
CA ALA A 118 -10.50 3.08 8.89
C ALA A 118 -10.12 3.17 10.38
N LEU A 119 -10.49 2.15 11.16
CA LEU A 119 -10.11 2.01 12.56
C LEU A 119 -8.59 1.96 12.75
N LEU A 120 -7.87 1.24 11.89
CA LEU A 120 -6.41 1.18 11.91
C LEU A 120 -5.77 2.56 11.75
N LEU A 121 -6.30 3.37 10.83
CA LEU A 121 -5.84 4.76 10.64
C LEU A 121 -6.09 5.61 11.89
N ASP A 122 -7.27 5.47 12.51
CA ASP A 122 -7.56 6.21 13.74
C ASP A 122 -6.59 5.81 14.86
N ARG A 123 -6.28 4.52 14.99
CA ARG A 123 -5.29 4.03 15.96
C ARG A 123 -3.87 4.50 15.63
N LEU A 124 -3.49 4.55 14.36
CA LEU A 124 -2.19 5.05 13.90
C LEU A 124 -1.97 6.53 14.27
N VAL A 125 -3.01 7.35 14.24
CA VAL A 125 -2.88 8.76 14.68
C VAL A 125 -2.60 8.85 16.18
N THR A 126 -3.15 7.94 16.99
CA THR A 126 -2.96 7.96 18.46
C THR A 126 -1.58 7.52 18.94
N VAL A 127 -0.77 6.90 18.08
CA VAL A 127 0.58 6.41 18.46
C VAL A 127 1.66 7.45 18.18
N VAL A 128 1.32 8.52 17.47
CA VAL A 128 2.26 9.59 17.08
C VAL A 128 2.83 10.24 18.34
N PRO A 129 4.16 10.37 18.46
CA PRO A 129 4.79 10.78 19.71
C PRO A 129 4.65 12.28 19.93
N ALA A 130 4.74 12.69 21.19
CA ALA A 130 4.67 14.10 21.57
C ALA A 130 5.71 14.95 20.82
N GLY A 131 5.30 16.15 20.42
CA GLY A 131 6.12 17.06 19.62
C GLY A 131 6.07 16.79 18.11
N TYR A 132 5.35 15.75 17.67
CA TYR A 132 4.93 15.57 16.29
C TYR A 132 3.41 15.75 16.19
N THR A 133 2.97 16.25 15.05
CA THR A 133 1.55 16.35 14.71
C THR A 133 1.25 15.40 13.55
N ALA A 134 0.14 14.68 13.65
CA ALA A 134 -0.38 13.87 12.58
C ALA A 134 -1.81 14.30 12.30
N GLU A 135 -2.06 14.75 11.08
CA GLU A 135 -3.37 15.23 10.68
C GLU A 135 -3.98 14.22 9.72
N ARG A 136 -5.19 13.74 10.03
CA ARG A 136 -5.96 12.91 9.10
C ARG A 136 -6.46 13.75 7.92
N THR A 137 -6.76 15.01 8.18
CA THR A 137 -7.25 15.98 7.21
C THR A 137 -6.82 17.38 7.58
N VAL A 138 -6.34 18.15 6.61
CA VAL A 138 -6.05 19.59 6.76
C VAL A 138 -7.13 20.37 6.03
N SER A 139 -7.60 21.47 6.60
CA SER A 139 -8.37 22.46 5.85
C SER A 139 -7.42 23.40 5.12
N SER A 140 -7.53 23.49 3.80
CA SER A 140 -6.80 24.45 2.97
C SER A 140 -7.77 25.42 2.29
N GLU A 141 -7.26 26.51 1.71
CA GLU A 141 -8.05 27.47 0.92
C GLU A 141 -8.79 26.80 -0.26
N THR A 142 -8.29 25.66 -0.75
CA THR A 142 -8.89 24.90 -1.85
C THR A 142 -9.83 23.78 -1.39
N GLY A 143 -10.03 23.64 -0.08
CA GLY A 143 -10.93 22.65 0.52
C GLY A 143 -10.24 21.76 1.54
N LYS A 144 -10.92 20.67 1.94
CA LYS A 144 -10.39 19.71 2.92
C LYS A 144 -9.46 18.71 2.22
N GLU A 145 -8.16 18.76 2.51
CA GLU A 145 -7.19 17.79 2.04
C GLU A 145 -7.12 16.60 3.00
N THR A 146 -7.13 15.38 2.47
CA THR A 146 -7.02 14.15 3.27
C THR A 146 -5.57 13.70 3.30
N LEU A 147 -4.95 13.85 4.47
CA LEU A 147 -3.55 13.48 4.73
C LEU A 147 -3.40 12.07 5.31
N GLY A 148 -4.50 11.48 5.81
CA GLY A 148 -4.56 10.10 6.27
C GLY A 148 -5.28 9.19 5.28
N THR A 149 -4.62 8.14 4.81
CA THR A 149 -5.22 7.14 3.90
C THR A 149 -5.31 5.77 4.56
N HIS A 150 -6.35 5.01 4.23
CA HIS A 150 -6.48 3.61 4.65
C HIS A 150 -7.01 2.76 3.50
N GLN A 151 -6.71 1.45 3.54
CA GLN A 151 -7.13 0.48 2.55
C GLN A 151 -7.23 -0.91 3.18
N ALA A 152 -8.19 -1.71 2.72
CA ALA A 152 -8.30 -3.13 3.05
C ALA A 152 -8.30 -3.94 1.76
N ASP A 153 -7.30 -4.80 1.60
CA ASP A 153 -7.11 -5.62 0.41
C ASP A 153 -7.27 -7.10 0.73
N PHE A 154 -8.09 -7.78 -0.04
CA PHE A 154 -8.15 -9.22 -0.08
C PHE A 154 -6.84 -9.75 -0.65
N THR A 155 -6.14 -10.64 0.06
CA THR A 155 -4.85 -11.21 -0.36
C THR A 155 -4.94 -12.68 -0.78
N GLY A 156 -6.08 -13.33 -0.57
CA GLY A 156 -6.39 -14.68 -1.05
C GLY A 156 -7.08 -15.51 0.01
N ARG A 157 -7.04 -16.84 -0.11
CA ARG A 157 -7.51 -17.76 0.93
C ARG A 157 -6.46 -18.78 1.31
N ALA A 158 -6.48 -19.18 2.58
CA ALA A 158 -5.76 -20.34 3.09
C ALA A 158 -6.74 -21.23 3.86
N GLY A 159 -6.88 -22.50 3.46
CA GLY A 159 -7.81 -23.43 4.11
C GLY A 159 -9.27 -22.96 4.09
N GLY A 160 -9.68 -22.21 3.05
CA GLY A 160 -11.03 -21.64 2.93
C GLY A 160 -11.25 -20.35 3.73
N VAL A 161 -10.28 -19.90 4.54
CA VAL A 161 -10.34 -18.65 5.29
C VAL A 161 -9.78 -17.51 4.45
N GLU A 162 -10.48 -16.38 4.40
CA GLU A 162 -10.03 -15.19 3.70
C GLU A 162 -8.86 -14.51 4.40
N LEU A 163 -7.83 -14.22 3.62
CA LEU A 163 -6.67 -13.46 4.03
C LEU A 163 -6.83 -12.02 3.56
N TRP A 164 -6.52 -11.09 4.45
CA TRP A 164 -6.63 -9.66 4.23
C TRP A 164 -5.36 -8.92 4.67
N SER A 165 -5.06 -7.83 3.97
CA SER A 165 -4.10 -6.80 4.39
C SER A 165 -4.83 -5.50 4.67
N TYR A 166 -4.52 -4.85 5.78
CA TYR A 166 -5.03 -3.53 6.15
C TYR A 166 -3.87 -2.55 6.20
N LEU A 167 -3.93 -1.54 5.35
CA LEU A 167 -2.92 -0.50 5.27
C LEU A 167 -3.50 0.81 5.82
N ALA A 168 -2.74 1.50 6.64
CA ALA A 168 -3.03 2.86 7.07
C ALA A 168 -1.76 3.72 7.01
N SER A 169 -1.92 4.97 6.58
CA SER A 169 -0.81 5.91 6.46
C SER A 169 -1.27 7.31 6.86
N VAL A 170 -0.42 8.04 7.55
CA VAL A 170 -0.66 9.44 7.93
C VAL A 170 0.61 10.28 7.73
N ASP A 171 0.43 11.50 7.26
CA ASP A 171 1.50 12.48 7.23
C ASP A 171 1.81 12.98 8.64
N VAL A 172 3.10 13.11 8.93
CA VAL A 172 3.60 13.55 10.24
C VAL A 172 4.47 14.79 10.05
N THR A 173 4.30 15.78 10.93
CA THR A 173 5.02 17.05 10.86
C THR A 173 5.61 17.46 12.21
N LYS A 174 6.72 18.20 12.17
CA LYS A 174 7.37 18.80 13.35
C LYS A 174 8.19 20.01 12.92
N GLY A 175 7.71 21.21 13.23
CA GLY A 175 8.33 22.45 12.71
C GLY A 175 8.35 22.43 11.18
N THR A 176 9.54 22.51 10.58
CA THR A 176 9.73 22.42 9.12
C THR A 176 9.86 20.97 8.61
N TRP A 177 10.03 19.98 9.49
CA TRP A 177 10.15 18.59 9.10
C TRP A 177 8.78 18.02 8.71
N ARG A 178 8.75 17.26 7.61
CA ARG A 178 7.57 16.55 7.10
C ARG A 178 7.95 15.13 6.69
N GLY A 179 7.10 14.19 7.04
CA GLY A 179 7.27 12.79 6.69
C GLY A 179 5.97 12.02 6.75
N ARG A 180 6.10 10.70 6.83
CA ARG A 180 4.99 9.76 6.86
C ARG A 180 5.22 8.69 7.91
N LEU A 181 4.14 8.29 8.56
CA LEU A 181 4.04 7.05 9.31
C LEU A 181 3.03 6.13 8.60
N LEU A 182 3.38 4.86 8.43
CA LEU A 182 2.55 3.86 7.80
C LEU A 182 2.53 2.59 8.65
N THR A 183 1.40 1.90 8.65
CA THR A 183 1.30 0.53 9.15
C THR A 183 0.57 -0.35 8.14
N GLU A 184 0.98 -1.60 8.05
CA GLU A 184 0.29 -2.64 7.30
C GLU A 184 0.11 -3.87 8.17
N VAL A 185 -1.11 -4.40 8.22
CA VAL A 185 -1.50 -5.52 9.08
C VAL A 185 -2.04 -6.66 8.23
N HIS A 186 -1.44 -7.84 8.33
CA HIS A 186 -1.91 -9.04 7.64
C HIS A 186 -2.60 -9.98 8.62
N THR A 187 -3.76 -10.52 8.21
CA THR A 187 -4.52 -11.50 9.00
C THR A 187 -3.74 -12.79 9.23
N PRO A 188 -4.13 -13.60 10.23
CA PRO A 188 -3.55 -14.92 10.46
C PRO A 188 -3.62 -15.82 9.22
N GLY A 189 -2.66 -16.75 9.09
CA GLY A 189 -2.56 -17.65 7.95
C GLY A 189 -1.85 -17.07 6.72
N ASN A 190 -1.35 -15.83 6.80
CA ASN A 190 -0.48 -15.25 5.78
C ASN A 190 0.82 -16.05 5.61
N LEU A 191 1.38 -16.02 4.40
CA LEU A 191 2.58 -16.78 4.01
C LEU A 191 3.88 -15.99 4.17
N LEU A 192 3.85 -14.87 4.91
CA LEU A 192 5.04 -14.08 5.15
C LEU A 192 6.06 -14.86 6.00
N PRO A 193 7.37 -14.54 5.91
CA PRO A 193 8.38 -15.22 6.71
C PRO A 193 8.10 -15.19 8.23
N THR A 194 8.65 -16.16 8.95
CA THR A 194 8.55 -16.23 10.42
C THR A 194 9.80 -15.69 11.11
N GLU A 195 10.97 -15.75 10.46
CA GLU A 195 12.20 -15.17 11.01
C GLU A 195 12.08 -13.63 11.01
N PRO A 196 12.31 -12.94 12.14
CA PRO A 196 12.04 -11.51 12.28
C PRO A 196 12.64 -10.62 11.18
N CYS A 197 13.91 -10.85 10.82
CA CYS A 197 14.57 -10.03 9.82
C CYS A 197 14.26 -10.40 8.37
N ALA A 198 13.97 -11.67 8.09
CA ALA A 198 13.40 -12.08 6.81
C ALA A 198 12.03 -11.44 6.63
N LEU A 199 11.19 -11.44 7.68
CA LEU A 199 9.88 -10.81 7.66
C LEU A 199 9.99 -9.31 7.38
N ALA A 200 10.84 -8.59 8.11
CA ALA A 200 11.02 -7.15 7.91
C ALA A 200 11.50 -6.81 6.49
N ARG A 201 12.45 -7.59 5.93
CA ARG A 201 12.96 -7.36 4.57
C ARG A 201 11.94 -7.68 3.47
N GLU A 202 10.95 -8.53 3.76
CA GLU A 202 9.87 -8.86 2.84
C GLU A 202 8.88 -7.69 2.64
N PHE A 203 8.90 -6.68 3.53
CA PHE A 203 8.00 -5.54 3.43
C PHE A 203 8.10 -4.85 2.06
N TRP A 204 7.09 -5.07 1.22
CA TRP A 204 7.02 -4.68 -0.19
C TRP A 204 8.23 -5.08 -1.04
N GLY A 205 9.00 -6.08 -0.62
CA GLY A 205 10.26 -6.49 -1.26
C GLY A 205 11.38 -5.44 -1.18
N MET A 206 11.31 -4.47 -0.26
CA MET A 206 12.28 -3.37 -0.18
C MET A 206 13.67 -3.80 0.33
N GLY A 207 13.76 -4.92 1.07
CA GLY A 207 15.03 -5.46 1.54
C GLY A 207 15.70 -4.59 2.62
N GLY A 208 17.00 -4.32 2.47
CA GLY A 208 17.75 -3.46 3.40
C GLY A 208 18.43 -4.20 4.56
N GLU A 209 19.16 -3.43 5.37
CA GLU A 209 19.86 -3.95 6.52
C GLU A 209 18.94 -4.03 7.74
N CYS A 210 18.73 -5.25 8.18
CA CYS A 210 17.87 -5.55 9.33
C CYS A 210 18.67 -5.88 10.59
N GLN A 211 18.17 -5.44 11.72
CA GLN A 211 18.63 -5.81 13.05
C GLN A 211 17.45 -6.37 13.87
N PRO A 212 17.59 -7.57 14.47
CA PRO A 212 16.62 -8.05 15.43
C PRO A 212 16.69 -7.17 16.69
N THR A 213 15.53 -6.70 17.14
CA THR A 213 15.39 -5.84 18.32
C THR A 213 14.42 -6.48 19.29
N THR A 214 14.86 -6.69 20.52
CA THR A 214 14.01 -7.25 21.59
C THR A 214 13.17 -6.16 22.25
N VAL A 215 11.87 -6.40 22.36
CA VAL A 215 10.91 -5.55 23.08
C VAL A 215 10.08 -6.44 24.00
N GLY A 216 10.36 -6.40 25.31
CA GLY A 216 9.78 -7.37 26.24
C GLY A 216 10.22 -8.79 25.87
N GLU A 217 9.26 -9.68 25.66
CA GLU A 217 9.51 -11.06 25.21
C GLU A 217 9.52 -11.20 23.67
N ALA A 218 9.14 -10.15 22.95
CA ALA A 218 9.08 -10.17 21.49
C ALA A 218 10.45 -9.90 20.86
N THR A 219 10.78 -10.65 19.81
CA THR A 219 11.88 -10.31 18.89
C THR A 219 11.31 -9.74 17.60
N VAL A 220 11.65 -8.50 17.29
CA VAL A 220 11.11 -7.73 16.16
C VAL A 220 12.22 -7.51 15.14
N GLY A 221 11.94 -7.68 13.85
CA GLY A 221 12.89 -7.31 12.81
C GLY A 221 12.78 -5.83 12.52
N VAL A 222 13.89 -5.09 12.52
CA VAL A 222 13.90 -3.66 12.21
C VAL A 222 14.91 -3.41 11.09
N VAL A 223 14.41 -2.95 9.94
CA VAL A 223 15.29 -2.41 8.90
C VAL A 223 15.68 -0.99 9.28
N VAL A 224 16.97 -0.81 9.57
CA VAL A 224 17.55 0.45 10.04
C VAL A 224 18.24 1.23 8.93
N ARG A 225 18.55 0.57 7.81
CA ARG A 225 19.01 1.18 6.56
C ARG A 225 18.28 0.55 5.38
N PRO A 226 17.56 1.33 4.56
CA PRO A 226 16.86 0.80 3.39
C PRO A 226 17.82 0.20 2.37
N GLY A 227 17.29 -0.66 1.50
CA GLY A 227 18.00 -1.15 0.32
C GLY A 227 18.00 -0.11 -0.81
N SER A 228 17.94 -0.60 -2.05
CA SER A 228 17.78 0.29 -3.22
C SER A 228 16.41 0.96 -3.31
N ASP A 229 15.38 0.33 -2.73
CA ASP A 229 14.08 0.94 -2.54
C ASP A 229 14.04 1.61 -1.16
N ASP A 230 14.07 2.93 -1.18
CA ASP A 230 14.25 3.76 0.01
C ASP A 230 13.00 4.55 0.40
N ARG A 231 11.82 4.17 -0.13
CA ARG A 231 10.55 4.89 0.12
C ARG A 231 10.25 5.16 1.60
N PHE A 232 10.84 4.37 2.50
CA PHE A 232 10.91 4.63 3.94
C PHE A 232 12.35 4.63 4.42
N ASP A 233 12.63 5.44 5.44
CA ASP A 233 13.95 5.47 6.07
C ASP A 233 14.14 4.29 7.03
N GLN A 234 13.07 3.86 7.71
CA GLN A 234 13.08 2.73 8.65
C GLN A 234 11.73 2.03 8.69
N TRP A 235 11.75 0.72 8.95
CA TRP A 235 10.54 -0.04 9.25
C TRP A 235 10.81 -1.21 10.18
N ALA A 236 9.78 -1.57 10.95
CA ALA A 236 9.77 -2.72 11.84
C ALA A 236 8.68 -3.70 11.42
N ALA A 237 8.91 -4.99 11.66
CA ALA A 237 7.93 -6.03 11.41
C ALA A 237 7.89 -7.03 12.55
N TYR A 238 6.68 -7.37 12.98
CA TYR A 238 6.44 -8.34 14.04
C TYR A 238 5.29 -9.28 13.66
N ARG A 239 5.47 -10.56 13.97
CA ARG A 239 4.42 -11.57 13.90
C ARG A 239 3.93 -11.86 15.33
N HIS A 240 2.67 -11.54 15.59
CA HIS A 240 2.00 -11.84 16.84
C HIS A 240 1.77 -13.36 16.99
N PRO A 241 1.60 -13.87 18.24
CA PRO A 241 1.40 -15.29 18.51
C PRO A 241 0.17 -15.91 17.82
N ASP A 242 -0.86 -15.11 17.53
CA ASP A 242 -2.05 -15.55 16.80
C ASP A 242 -1.86 -15.56 15.26
N GLY A 243 -0.67 -15.19 14.78
CA GLY A 243 -0.31 -15.21 13.37
C GLY A 243 -0.55 -13.90 12.64
N VAL A 244 -1.13 -12.87 13.28
CA VAL A 244 -1.22 -11.52 12.70
C VAL A 244 0.18 -10.97 12.49
N VAL A 245 0.43 -10.34 11.35
CA VAL A 245 1.69 -9.62 11.09
C VAL A 245 1.41 -8.14 11.07
N VAL A 246 2.25 -7.37 11.77
CA VAL A 246 2.21 -5.91 11.76
C VAL A 246 3.54 -5.39 11.22
N PHE A 247 3.47 -4.58 10.17
CA PHE A 247 4.53 -3.71 9.70
C PHE A 247 4.27 -2.28 10.18
N VAL A 248 5.33 -1.57 10.57
CA VAL A 248 5.28 -0.14 10.86
C VAL A 248 6.48 0.52 10.21
N ALA A 249 6.25 1.52 9.37
CA ALA A 249 7.26 2.20 8.59
C ALA A 249 7.19 3.71 8.79
N GLN A 250 8.35 4.37 8.74
CA GLN A 250 8.44 5.82 8.82
C GLN A 250 9.45 6.36 7.81
N GLY A 251 9.24 7.58 7.34
CA GLY A 251 10.23 8.26 6.53
C GLY A 251 9.96 9.74 6.33
N ALA A 252 11.01 10.50 6.03
CA ALA A 252 10.96 11.90 5.66
C ALA A 252 10.63 12.06 4.16
N TYR A 253 9.83 13.07 3.83
CA TYR A 253 9.58 13.42 2.43
C TYR A 253 10.75 14.18 1.80
N ASP A 254 11.38 15.04 2.59
CA ASP A 254 12.58 15.76 2.20
C ASP A 254 13.79 15.14 2.92
N ARG A 255 14.61 14.42 2.16
CA ARG A 255 15.83 13.78 2.65
C ARG A 255 17.06 14.69 2.55
N GLN A 256 16.93 15.87 1.93
CA GLN A 256 18.00 16.85 1.78
C GLN A 256 17.97 17.90 2.89
N ALA A 257 16.80 18.10 3.53
CA ALA A 257 16.68 18.90 4.74
C ALA A 257 17.62 18.38 5.84
N PRO A 258 18.16 19.27 6.71
CA PRO A 258 18.93 18.85 7.87
C PRO A 258 18.15 17.79 8.64
N ALA A 259 18.83 16.71 9.03
CA ALA A 259 18.24 15.54 9.67
C ALA A 259 17.51 15.90 10.97
N SER A 260 16.26 16.34 10.85
CA SER A 260 15.35 16.34 11.98
C SER A 260 15.10 14.88 12.32
N PRO A 261 15.14 14.52 13.61
CA PRO A 261 14.99 13.14 14.01
C PRO A 261 13.65 12.60 13.49
N LEU A 262 13.67 11.36 13.01
CA LEU A 262 12.46 10.63 12.69
C LEU A 262 11.54 10.56 13.94
N PRO A 263 10.22 10.43 13.77
CA PRO A 263 9.28 10.37 14.89
C PRO A 263 9.65 9.32 15.93
N PHE A 264 10.14 8.16 15.48
CA PHE A 264 10.54 7.06 16.34
C PHE A 264 12.01 6.70 16.12
N THR A 265 12.69 6.31 17.19
CA THR A 265 13.93 5.53 17.10
C THR A 265 13.64 4.11 16.62
N ALA A 266 14.65 3.38 16.14
CA ALA A 266 14.50 1.97 15.74
C ALA A 266 13.84 1.11 16.83
N ARG A 267 14.22 1.30 18.10
CA ARG A 267 13.62 0.57 19.24
C ARG A 267 12.17 0.97 19.51
N GLN A 268 11.82 2.25 19.37
CA GLN A 268 10.44 2.70 19.51
C GLN A 268 9.57 2.21 18.36
N LEU A 269 10.12 2.14 17.14
CA LEU A 269 9.44 1.58 15.97
C LEU A 269 9.19 0.07 16.15
N ALA A 270 10.16 -0.65 16.71
CA ALA A 270 9.99 -2.05 17.10
C ALA A 270 8.86 -2.22 18.14
N ALA A 271 8.83 -1.36 19.16
CA ALA A 271 7.78 -1.40 20.17
C ALA A 271 6.39 -1.12 19.58
N LEU A 272 6.32 -0.27 18.57
CA LEU A 272 5.08 0.05 17.88
C LEU A 272 4.54 -1.13 17.05
N ALA A 273 5.40 -1.96 16.46
CA ALA A 273 4.98 -3.18 15.76
C ALA A 273 4.37 -4.24 16.71
N VAL A 274 4.70 -4.18 18.00
CA VAL A 274 4.14 -5.05 19.06
C VAL A 274 2.92 -4.42 19.75
N ASP A 275 2.63 -3.14 19.50
CA ASP A 275 1.58 -2.40 20.20
C ASP A 275 0.19 -2.97 19.86
N GLU A 276 -0.58 -3.34 20.89
CA GLU A 276 -1.93 -3.90 20.74
C GLU A 276 -2.91 -2.96 20.04
N ARG A 277 -2.63 -1.65 19.99
CA ARG A 277 -3.42 -0.72 19.17
C ARG A 277 -3.30 -1.06 17.69
N LEU A 278 -2.13 -1.47 17.20
CA LEU A 278 -1.94 -1.81 15.79
C LEU A 278 -2.25 -3.29 15.49
N HIS A 279 -2.55 -4.08 16.52
CA HIS A 279 -2.98 -5.46 16.39
C HIS A 279 -4.48 -5.53 16.02
N LEU A 280 -4.80 -5.79 14.75
CA LEU A 280 -6.17 -6.06 14.30
C LEU A 280 -6.46 -7.57 14.35
N ARG A 281 -7.44 -7.95 15.18
CA ARG A 281 -7.96 -9.32 15.32
C ARG A 281 -9.28 -9.49 14.56
#